data_AF-A0A9N7Z8A5-F1
#
_entry.id   AF-A0A9N7Z8A5-F1
#
_cell.length_a   1.000
_cell.length_b   1.000
_cell.length_c   1.000
_cell.angle_alpha   90.00
_cell.angle_beta   90.00
_cell.angle_gamma   90.00
#
_symmetry.space_group_name_H-M   'P 1'
#
loop_
_entity.id
_entity.type
_entity.pdbx_description
1 polymer ?
#
loop_
_entity_poly.entity_id
_entity_poly.type
_entity_poly.pdbx_seq_one_letter_code
_entity_poly.pdbx_strand_id
1 'polypeptide(L)'
;MKKSKIWIRVCVYLLLFVTLGVHSSSFDVNPVTDDISKLSVLRQNIPKDYKIPVHFVPKEEGGMCWVKLNIFYLEESLQDLAHKFGNISSNRKDISIFIQMLQELRLNMDSLEPIMYDFECHYREERWQTARYFDFVKDFLIAAQNKDVSDDCNPPPCPTTPYTVTTEEYLEESPTSSSEGSNCTTGCNPQQRLLTEVVERSLLSLLFIPLIGLVFLIVWKVRSRRNEQASQQNPGAAAIFTGTEWNGPPLDETSEKNKLNVIEIV
;
A
#
# COMPACT_ATOMS: atom_id res chain seq x y z
N MET A 1 -36.55 18.12 26.49
CA MET A 1 -35.42 18.89 25.91
C MET A 1 -34.06 18.19 25.92
N LYS A 2 -33.90 16.92 26.39
CA LYS A 2 -32.59 16.24 26.45
C LYS A 2 -32.10 15.64 25.12
N LYS A 3 -33.01 15.32 24.19
CA LYS A 3 -32.69 14.69 22.90
C LYS A 3 -31.95 15.61 21.90
N SER A 4 -32.19 16.92 21.96
CA SER A 4 -31.56 17.90 21.06
C SER A 4 -30.05 18.09 21.34
N LYS A 5 -29.65 18.02 22.62
CA LYS A 5 -28.24 18.17 23.04
C LYS A 5 -27.35 17.00 22.59
N ILE A 6 -27.89 15.77 22.50
CA ILE A 6 -27.14 14.61 22.00
C ILE A 6 -26.84 14.75 20.50
N TRP A 7 -27.82 15.20 19.70
CA TRP A 7 -27.66 15.27 18.24
C TRP A 7 -26.65 16.35 17.84
N ILE A 8 -26.69 17.51 18.50
CA ILE A 8 -25.70 18.58 18.28
C ILE A 8 -24.28 18.08 18.57
N ARG A 9 -24.09 17.30 19.65
CA ARG A 9 -22.78 16.74 20.01
C ARG A 9 -22.28 15.77 18.94
N VAL A 10 -23.15 14.89 18.46
CA VAL A 10 -22.81 13.94 17.38
C VAL A 10 -22.47 14.66 16.09
N CYS A 11 -23.24 15.69 15.70
CA CYS A 11 -22.95 16.48 14.50
C CYS A 11 -21.63 17.25 14.62
N VAL A 12 -21.33 17.84 15.78
CA VAL A 12 -20.05 18.54 16.00
C VAL A 12 -18.87 17.58 15.92
N TYR A 13 -18.99 16.38 16.51
CA TYR A 13 -17.95 15.36 16.39
C TYR A 13 -17.77 14.85 14.96
N LEU A 14 -18.87 14.63 14.22
CA LEU A 14 -18.81 14.23 12.81
C LEU A 14 -18.18 15.31 11.94
N LEU A 15 -18.56 16.58 12.13
CA LEU A 15 -17.96 17.70 11.42
C LEU A 15 -16.48 17.85 11.75
N LEU A 16 -16.09 17.71 13.02
CA LEU A 16 -14.68 17.67 13.43
C LEU A 16 -13.94 16.51 12.78
N PHE A 17 -14.55 15.33 12.68
CA PHE A 17 -13.92 14.16 12.05
C PHE A 17 -13.75 14.35 10.55
N VAL A 18 -14.69 15.02 9.89
CA VAL A 18 -14.59 15.34 8.46
C VAL A 18 -13.57 16.45 8.21
N THR A 19 -13.54 17.52 9.02
CA THR A 19 -12.59 18.62 8.81
C THR A 19 -11.16 18.27 9.22
N LEU A 20 -10.98 17.51 10.31
CA LEU A 20 -9.64 17.03 10.73
C LEU A 20 -9.21 15.79 9.94
N GLY A 21 -10.14 14.90 9.58
CA GLY A 21 -9.85 13.69 8.80
C GLY A 21 -9.46 13.98 7.36
N VAL A 22 -10.06 15.00 6.73
CA VAL A 22 -9.75 15.40 5.34
C VAL A 22 -8.47 16.26 5.26
N HIS A 23 -7.96 16.79 6.38
CA HIS A 23 -6.68 17.52 6.42
C HIS A 23 -5.49 16.69 6.90
N SER A 24 -5.63 15.37 7.02
CA SER A 24 -4.52 14.48 7.41
C SER A 24 -3.78 13.82 6.22
N SER A 25 -4.01 14.28 4.99
CA SER A 25 -3.41 13.63 3.80
C SER A 25 -1.94 13.95 3.56
N SER A 26 -1.28 14.78 4.37
CA SER A 26 0.17 14.75 4.45
C SER A 26 0.55 13.74 5.53
N PHE A 27 0.59 12.45 5.15
CA PHE A 27 1.40 11.49 5.89
C PHE A 27 2.84 12.00 5.81
N ASP A 28 3.26 12.73 6.83
CA ASP A 28 4.67 13.05 7.06
C ASP A 28 5.31 11.73 7.50
N VAL A 29 5.54 10.86 6.53
CA VAL A 29 6.21 9.57 6.70
C VAL A 29 7.68 9.89 6.89
N ASN A 30 8.02 10.42 8.06
CA ASN A 30 9.36 10.22 8.55
C ASN A 30 9.43 8.72 8.89
N PRO A 31 10.26 7.91 8.20
CA PRO A 31 10.52 6.55 8.63
C PRO A 31 10.86 6.63 10.10
N VAL A 32 10.07 5.99 10.95
CA VAL A 32 10.46 5.84 12.35
C VAL A 32 11.86 5.24 12.30
N THR A 33 12.86 5.94 12.84
CA THR A 33 14.28 5.59 12.72
C THR A 33 14.56 4.12 13.07
N ASP A 34 13.67 3.53 13.87
CA ASP A 34 13.61 2.12 14.25
C ASP A 34 13.47 1.17 13.05
N ASP A 35 12.68 1.48 12.01
CA ASP A 35 12.50 0.56 10.88
C ASP A 35 13.77 0.46 10.03
N ILE A 36 14.51 1.56 9.86
CA ILE A 36 15.82 1.56 9.16
C ILE A 36 16.81 0.64 9.88
N SER A 37 16.72 0.49 11.20
CA SER A 37 17.59 -0.42 11.95
C SER A 37 17.42 -1.89 11.53
N LYS A 38 16.24 -2.28 11.02
CA LYS A 38 15.97 -3.64 10.51
C LYS A 38 16.79 -4.01 9.28
N LEU A 39 17.30 -3.03 8.52
CA LEU A 39 18.22 -3.29 7.40
C LEU A 39 19.49 -4.01 7.88
N SER A 40 19.96 -3.70 9.09
CA SER A 40 21.14 -4.35 9.66
C SER A 40 20.87 -5.83 9.97
N VAL A 41 19.67 -6.16 10.43
CA VAL A 41 19.22 -7.53 10.70
C VAL A 41 19.10 -8.31 9.40
N LEU A 42 18.45 -7.74 8.38
CA LEU A 42 18.33 -8.35 7.06
C LEU A 42 19.68 -8.64 6.42
N ARG A 43 20.62 -7.69 6.51
CA ARG A 43 22.00 -7.85 6.02
C ARG A 43 22.75 -9.01 6.70
N GLN A 44 22.44 -9.32 7.96
CA GLN A 44 23.05 -10.44 8.69
C GLN A 44 22.37 -11.78 8.37
N ASN A 45 21.06 -11.76 8.10
CA ASN A 45 20.27 -12.96 7.85
C ASN A 45 20.35 -13.49 6.41
N ILE A 46 20.81 -12.66 5.46
CA ILE A 46 20.98 -13.06 4.06
C ILE A 46 22.45 -13.44 3.81
N PRO A 47 22.73 -14.58 3.15
CA PRO A 47 24.10 -15.00 2.84
C PRO A 47 24.90 -13.90 2.13
N LYS A 48 26.18 -13.75 2.49
CA LYS A 48 27.05 -12.68 1.95
C LYS A 48 27.38 -12.86 0.46
N ASP A 49 27.36 -14.10 0.01
CA ASP A 49 27.62 -14.53 -1.36
C ASP A 49 26.38 -14.47 -2.26
N TYR A 50 25.18 -14.31 -1.68
CA TYR A 50 23.96 -14.10 -2.46
C TYR A 50 24.06 -12.81 -3.30
N LYS A 51 23.57 -12.90 -4.53
CA LYS A 51 23.66 -11.83 -5.54
C LYS A 51 22.27 -11.32 -5.91
N ILE A 52 21.91 -10.18 -5.33
CA ILE A 52 20.61 -9.54 -5.50
C ILE A 52 20.60 -8.78 -6.84
N PRO A 53 19.68 -9.09 -7.76
CA PRO A 53 19.55 -8.35 -9.01
C PRO A 53 19.06 -6.93 -8.73
N VAL A 54 19.67 -5.97 -9.42
CA VAL A 54 19.30 -4.57 -9.36
C VAL A 54 19.27 -3.99 -10.76
N HIS A 55 18.29 -3.12 -11.01
CA HIS A 55 18.20 -2.28 -12.18
C HIS A 55 18.14 -0.84 -11.68
N PHE A 56 19.16 -0.03 -11.99
CA PHE A 56 19.35 1.25 -11.31
C PHE A 56 20.10 2.26 -12.18
N VAL A 57 19.87 3.55 -11.94
CA VAL A 57 20.73 4.65 -12.41
C VAL A 57 21.68 5.02 -11.28
N PRO A 58 23.00 5.11 -11.48
CA PRO A 58 23.93 5.52 -10.43
C PRO A 58 23.74 6.99 -10.01
N LYS A 59 24.24 7.35 -8.84
CA LYS A 59 24.06 8.71 -8.27
C LYS A 59 24.75 9.76 -9.13
N GLU A 60 25.84 9.39 -9.78
CA GLU A 60 26.67 10.23 -10.62
C GLU A 60 25.90 10.68 -11.88
N GLU A 61 25.15 9.78 -12.51
CA GLU A 61 24.30 10.08 -13.66
C GLU A 61 22.94 10.67 -13.27
N GLY A 62 22.32 10.18 -12.19
CA GLY A 62 21.00 10.61 -11.76
C GLY A 62 20.98 11.93 -10.99
N GLY A 63 22.11 12.33 -10.39
CA GLY A 63 22.22 13.54 -9.58
C GLY A 63 21.11 13.66 -8.53
N MET A 64 20.46 14.82 -8.47
CA MET A 64 19.34 15.10 -7.56
C MET A 64 18.06 14.32 -7.89
N CYS A 65 17.99 13.73 -9.08
CA CYS A 65 16.85 12.92 -9.55
C CYS A 65 17.03 11.43 -9.25
N TRP A 66 18.18 11.04 -8.72
CA TRP A 66 18.53 9.65 -8.44
C TRP A 66 17.45 8.90 -7.63
N VAL A 67 16.81 9.57 -6.65
CA VAL A 67 15.71 8.96 -5.88
C VAL A 67 14.49 8.68 -6.76
N LYS A 68 14.03 9.67 -7.54
CA LYS A 68 12.89 9.53 -8.49
C LYS A 68 13.15 8.42 -9.52
N LEU A 69 14.37 8.37 -10.05
CA LEU A 69 14.76 7.39 -11.08
C LEU A 69 14.80 5.94 -10.56
N ASN A 70 15.15 5.75 -9.29
CA ASN A 70 15.40 4.42 -8.74
C ASN A 70 14.26 3.84 -7.90
N ILE A 71 13.26 4.65 -7.50
CA ILE A 71 12.22 4.20 -6.57
C ILE A 71 11.44 2.98 -7.07
N PHE A 72 11.09 2.98 -8.37
CA PHE A 72 10.30 1.91 -8.97
C PHE A 72 11.06 0.57 -8.98
N TYR A 73 12.29 0.57 -9.51
CA TYR A 73 13.08 -0.65 -9.62
C TYR A 73 13.64 -1.13 -8.27
N LEU A 74 13.83 -0.23 -7.31
CA LEU A 74 14.17 -0.61 -5.94
C LEU A 74 12.99 -1.32 -5.25
N GLU A 75 11.75 -0.82 -5.44
CA GLU A 75 10.53 -1.47 -4.97
C GLU A 75 10.43 -2.90 -5.55
N GLU A 76 10.58 -3.03 -6.87
CA GLU A 76 10.54 -4.32 -7.58
C GLU A 76 11.62 -5.29 -7.07
N SER A 77 12.87 -4.82 -6.94
CA SER A 77 13.98 -5.63 -6.42
C SER A 77 13.71 -6.14 -5.00
N LEU A 78 13.12 -5.31 -4.12
CA LEU A 78 12.74 -5.73 -2.78
C LEU A 78 11.57 -6.72 -2.79
N GLN A 79 10.57 -6.55 -3.68
CA GLN A 79 9.49 -7.52 -3.87
C GLN A 79 10.04 -8.90 -4.27
N ASP A 80 10.96 -8.92 -5.24
CA ASP A 80 11.63 -10.13 -5.68
C ASP A 80 12.44 -10.81 -4.56
N LEU A 81 13.13 -10.00 -3.75
CA LEU A 81 13.85 -10.50 -2.59
C LEU A 81 12.91 -11.07 -1.53
N ALA A 82 11.79 -10.39 -1.25
CA ALA A 82 10.76 -10.85 -0.30
C ALA A 82 10.17 -12.20 -0.74
N HIS A 83 9.96 -12.40 -2.04
CA HIS A 83 9.47 -13.66 -2.61
C HIS A 83 10.43 -14.85 -2.47
N LYS A 84 11.72 -14.62 -2.17
CA LYS A 84 12.66 -15.71 -1.84
C LYS A 84 12.41 -16.31 -0.46
N PHE A 85 11.65 -15.62 0.40
CA PHE A 85 11.34 -16.06 1.74
C PHE A 85 9.93 -16.63 1.84
N GLY A 86 9.78 -17.66 2.70
CA GLY A 86 8.47 -18.23 3.00
C GLY A 86 7.50 -17.19 3.58
N ASN A 87 6.19 -17.42 3.38
CA ASN A 87 5.12 -16.47 3.75
C ASN A 87 5.13 -16.03 5.23
N ILE A 88 5.66 -16.86 6.14
CA ILE A 88 5.72 -16.59 7.59
C ILE A 88 7.10 -16.10 8.07
N SER A 89 8.05 -15.89 7.16
CA SER A 89 9.42 -15.48 7.50
C SER A 89 9.46 -14.08 8.09
N SER A 90 10.23 -13.88 9.16
CA SER A 90 10.53 -12.55 9.69
C SER A 90 11.25 -11.69 8.65
N ASN A 91 12.20 -12.24 7.90
CA ASN A 91 12.91 -11.49 6.84
C ASN A 91 11.92 -10.97 5.78
N ARG A 92 10.94 -11.79 5.37
CA ARG A 92 9.90 -11.34 4.44
C ARG A 92 9.11 -10.18 5.01
N LYS A 93 8.71 -10.29 6.28
CA LYS A 93 7.96 -9.25 6.99
C LYS A 93 8.76 -7.95 7.07
N ASP A 94 10.04 -8.04 7.41
CA ASP A 94 10.92 -6.87 7.51
C ASP A 94 11.15 -6.24 6.13
N ILE A 95 11.35 -7.02 5.06
CA ILE A 95 11.45 -6.50 3.69
C ILE A 95 10.14 -5.82 3.27
N SER A 96 8.99 -6.39 3.64
CA SER A 96 7.67 -5.85 3.27
C SER A 96 7.41 -4.46 3.87
N ILE A 97 8.02 -4.14 5.01
CA ILE A 97 7.97 -2.78 5.58
C ILE A 97 8.63 -1.79 4.62
N PHE A 98 9.83 -2.11 4.12
CA PHE A 98 10.52 -1.22 3.16
C PHE A 98 9.78 -1.12 1.83
N ILE A 99 9.15 -2.20 1.34
CA ILE A 99 8.30 -2.14 0.14
C ILE A 99 7.15 -1.16 0.35
N GLN A 100 6.45 -1.23 1.49
CA GLN A 100 5.35 -0.31 1.82
C GLN A 100 5.84 1.14 1.89
N MET A 101 7.00 1.38 2.53
CA MET A 101 7.59 2.72 2.57
C MET A 101 7.90 3.26 1.17
N LEU A 102 8.46 2.46 0.27
CA LEU A 102 8.73 2.89 -1.11
C LEU A 102 7.44 3.14 -1.90
N GLN A 103 6.41 2.33 -1.70
CA GLN A 103 5.09 2.55 -2.30
C GLN A 103 4.48 3.86 -1.86
N GLU A 104 4.51 4.17 -0.56
CA GLU A 104 4.04 5.45 -0.03
C GLU A 104 4.84 6.62 -0.57
N LEU A 105 6.18 6.51 -0.61
CA LEU A 105 7.04 7.54 -1.19
C LEU A 105 6.71 7.78 -2.67
N ARG A 106 6.51 6.72 -3.45
CA ARG A 106 6.16 6.78 -4.87
C ARG A 106 4.80 7.44 -5.10
N LEU A 107 3.80 7.16 -4.26
CA LEU A 107 2.47 7.78 -4.36
C LEU A 107 2.51 9.30 -4.15
N ASN A 108 3.52 9.79 -3.43
CA ASN A 108 3.73 11.22 -3.19
C ASN A 108 4.59 11.89 -4.26
N MET A 109 5.08 11.15 -5.26
CA MET A 109 5.86 11.70 -6.39
C MET A 109 4.96 11.93 -7.60
N ASP A 110 5.35 12.88 -8.46
CA ASP A 110 4.74 13.06 -9.78
C ASP A 110 4.96 11.82 -10.67
N SER A 111 4.29 11.78 -11.83
CA SER A 111 4.43 10.68 -12.81
C SER A 111 5.90 10.43 -13.13
N LEU A 112 6.35 9.22 -12.78
CA LEU A 112 7.73 8.79 -12.94
C LEU A 112 8.02 8.32 -14.37
N GLU A 113 7.01 7.83 -15.10
CA GLU A 113 7.20 7.20 -16.40
C GLU A 113 7.95 8.09 -17.42
N PRO A 114 7.65 9.39 -17.57
CA PRO A 114 8.37 10.24 -18.51
C PRO A 114 9.86 10.36 -18.17
N ILE A 115 10.17 10.57 -16.89
CA ILE A 115 11.56 10.77 -16.43
C ILE A 115 12.35 9.46 -16.55
N MET A 116 11.72 8.32 -16.23
CA MET A 116 12.34 7.01 -16.39
C MET A 116 12.65 6.71 -17.87
N TYR A 117 11.75 7.11 -18.79
CA TYR A 117 11.97 6.95 -20.23
C TYR A 117 13.14 7.80 -20.74
N ASP A 118 13.23 9.07 -20.31
CA ASP A 118 14.32 9.96 -20.70
C ASP A 118 15.70 9.49 -20.23
N PHE A 119 15.74 8.69 -19.15
CA PHE A 119 16.96 8.10 -18.58
C PHE A 119 17.19 6.64 -18.98
N GLU A 120 16.41 6.05 -19.91
CA GLU A 120 16.45 4.62 -20.25
C GLU A 120 17.87 4.11 -20.53
N CYS A 121 18.67 4.85 -21.30
CA CYS A 121 20.04 4.48 -21.67
C CYS A 121 21.05 4.51 -20.50
N HIS A 122 20.67 5.04 -19.35
CA HIS A 122 21.52 5.18 -18.15
C HIS A 122 21.25 4.10 -17.10
N TYR A 123 20.17 3.33 -17.25
CA TYR A 123 19.91 2.22 -16.35
C TYR A 123 20.93 1.10 -16.57
N ARG A 124 21.35 0.51 -15.44
CA ARG A 124 22.31 -0.58 -15.41
C ARG A 124 21.69 -1.78 -14.71
N GLU A 125 21.89 -2.95 -15.30
CA GLU A 125 21.58 -4.22 -14.66
C GLU A 125 22.83 -4.80 -14.01
N GLU A 126 22.79 -4.94 -12.69
CA GLU A 126 23.89 -5.53 -11.92
C GLU A 126 23.37 -6.59 -10.95
N ARG A 127 24.29 -7.39 -10.38
CA ARG A 127 23.98 -8.27 -9.25
C ARG A 127 24.88 -7.96 -8.07
N TRP A 128 24.29 -7.46 -6.99
CA TRP A 128 25.04 -6.96 -5.85
C TRP A 128 25.13 -7.96 -4.72
N GLN A 129 26.25 -7.92 -4.00
CA GLN A 129 26.35 -8.57 -2.70
C GLN A 129 25.38 -7.92 -1.72
N THR A 130 24.86 -8.73 -0.81
CA THR A 130 23.91 -8.35 0.25
C THR A 130 24.29 -7.05 0.97
N ALA A 131 25.56 -6.88 1.35
CA ALA A 131 26.03 -5.68 2.02
C ALA A 131 25.84 -4.41 1.17
N ARG A 132 26.34 -4.41 -0.07
CA ARG A 132 26.22 -3.29 -1.01
C ARG A 132 24.76 -2.94 -1.27
N TYR A 133 23.90 -3.95 -1.44
CA TYR A 133 22.48 -3.75 -1.67
C TYR A 133 21.78 -3.05 -0.51
N PHE A 134 21.96 -3.53 0.73
CA PHE A 134 21.30 -2.89 1.87
C PHE A 134 21.91 -1.54 2.24
N ASP A 135 23.18 -1.31 1.94
CA ASP A 135 23.79 0.02 2.06
C ASP A 135 23.15 0.99 1.04
N PHE A 136 22.88 0.54 -0.20
CA PHE A 136 22.12 1.30 -1.20
C PHE A 136 20.68 1.60 -0.73
N VAL A 137 19.94 0.61 -0.20
CA VAL A 137 18.58 0.81 0.33
C VAL A 137 18.59 1.84 1.46
N LYS A 138 19.55 1.76 2.38
CA LYS A 138 19.69 2.71 3.48
C LYS A 138 19.93 4.13 2.97
N ASP A 139 20.90 4.28 2.07
CA ASP A 139 21.21 5.56 1.45
C ASP A 139 20.01 6.17 0.71
N PHE A 140 19.26 5.33 0.01
CA PHE A 140 18.04 5.73 -0.68
C PHE A 140 17.00 6.29 0.29
N LEU A 141 16.70 5.55 1.36
CA LEU A 141 15.71 5.96 2.36
C LEU A 141 16.11 7.24 3.11
N ILE A 142 17.41 7.45 3.35
CA ILE A 142 17.92 8.69 3.94
C ILE A 142 17.77 9.85 2.96
N ALA A 143 18.15 9.66 1.69
CA ALA A 143 18.03 10.70 0.67
C ALA A 143 16.57 11.12 0.44
N ALA A 144 15.64 10.15 0.42
CA ALA A 144 14.21 10.41 0.26
C ALA A 144 13.60 11.27 1.39
N GLN A 145 14.17 11.22 2.61
CA GLN A 145 13.70 12.05 3.74
C GLN A 145 14.11 13.52 3.60
N ASN A 146 15.24 13.81 2.96
CA ASN A 146 15.82 15.15 2.98
C ASN A 146 15.09 16.14 2.06
N LYS A 147 14.04 15.74 1.32
CA LYS A 147 13.23 16.56 0.39
C LYS A 147 14.02 17.33 -0.69
N ASP A 148 15.34 17.16 -0.75
CA ASP A 148 16.21 17.69 -1.80
C ASP A 148 16.10 16.85 -3.07
N VAL A 149 14.88 16.59 -3.52
CA VAL A 149 14.62 15.91 -4.80
C VAL A 149 14.27 16.99 -5.80
N SER A 150 15.08 17.15 -6.84
CA SER A 150 14.80 18.14 -7.89
C SER A 150 13.51 17.79 -8.64
N ASP A 151 12.72 18.80 -8.96
CA ASP A 151 11.58 18.66 -9.88
C ASP A 151 12.00 18.73 -11.35
N ASP A 152 13.18 19.27 -11.62
CA ASP A 152 13.76 19.34 -12.95
C ASP A 152 14.85 18.25 -13.10
N CYS A 153 14.57 17.27 -13.96
CA CYS A 153 15.41 16.10 -14.20
C CYS A 153 15.78 16.03 -15.67
N ASN A 154 16.96 16.53 -16.02
CA ASN A 154 17.48 16.47 -17.38
C ASN A 154 18.54 15.37 -17.49
N PRO A 155 18.38 14.40 -18.42
CA PRO A 155 19.33 13.31 -18.56
C PRO A 155 20.68 13.81 -19.09
N PRO A 156 21.81 13.29 -18.59
CA PRO A 156 23.10 13.49 -19.22
C PRO A 156 23.14 12.78 -20.60
N PRO A 157 24.10 13.10 -21.48
CA PRO A 157 24.29 12.37 -22.74
C PRO A 157 24.50 10.88 -22.51
N CYS A 158 23.85 10.02 -23.30
CA CYS A 158 23.99 8.57 -23.17
C CYS A 158 25.46 8.13 -23.32
N PRO A 159 25.90 7.10 -22.56
CA PRO A 159 27.26 6.57 -22.69
C PRO A 159 27.53 6.14 -24.13
N THR A 160 28.57 6.70 -24.76
CA THR A 160 29.00 6.26 -26.08
C THR A 160 29.77 4.95 -25.92
N THR A 161 29.20 3.84 -26.37
CA THR A 161 29.93 2.58 -26.48
C THR A 161 31.01 2.74 -27.56
N PRO A 162 32.30 2.45 -27.27
CA PRO A 162 33.28 2.33 -28.35
C PRO A 162 32.94 1.07 -29.16
N TYR A 163 32.36 1.27 -30.34
CA TYR A 163 32.17 0.20 -31.32
C TYR A 163 33.55 -0.37 -31.69
N THR A 164 33.87 -1.56 -31.19
CA THR A 164 34.91 -2.40 -31.79
C THR A 164 34.30 -3.01 -33.04
N VAL A 165 34.53 -2.36 -34.18
CA VAL A 165 34.11 -2.86 -35.50
C VAL A 165 35.00 -4.07 -35.83
N THR A 166 34.50 -5.27 -35.54
CA THR A 166 35.02 -6.48 -36.20
C THR A 166 34.57 -6.41 -37.65
N THR A 167 35.52 -6.11 -38.53
CA THR A 167 35.34 -6.09 -39.98
C THR A 167 35.08 -7.52 -40.43
N GLU A 168 33.83 -7.83 -40.78
CA GLU A 168 33.55 -8.88 -41.76
C GLU A 168 32.97 -8.21 -43.01
N GLU A 169 33.81 -8.27 -44.03
CA GLU A 169 33.65 -7.83 -45.40
C GLU A 169 32.55 -8.66 -46.07
N TYR A 170 31.45 -8.04 -46.50
CA TYR A 170 30.62 -8.59 -47.58
C TYR A 170 30.09 -7.48 -48.48
N LEU A 171 30.39 -7.68 -49.76
CA LEU A 171 30.20 -6.80 -50.90
C LEU A 171 28.73 -6.58 -51.26
N GLU A 172 28.47 -5.38 -51.80
CA GLU A 172 27.47 -4.95 -52.80
C GLU A 172 26.15 -5.73 -52.95
N GLU A 173 25.00 -5.06 -52.83
CA GLU A 173 24.29 -4.42 -53.95
C GLU A 173 22.99 -3.75 -53.45
N SER A 174 22.71 -2.51 -53.88
CA SER A 174 21.39 -1.88 -53.79
C SER A 174 20.60 -2.17 -55.07
N PRO A 175 19.25 -2.09 -55.04
CA PRO A 175 18.66 -0.87 -55.60
C PRO A 175 17.41 -0.35 -54.87
N THR A 176 17.23 0.97 -55.00
CA THR A 176 16.07 1.79 -54.62
C THR A 176 14.86 1.53 -55.53
N SER A 177 13.65 1.40 -54.97
CA SER A 177 12.42 1.97 -55.56
C SER A 177 11.26 2.06 -54.57
N SER A 178 10.57 3.19 -54.63
CA SER A 178 9.49 3.72 -53.79
C SER A 178 8.07 3.16 -54.09
N SER A 179 7.18 3.39 -53.12
CA SER A 179 5.70 3.54 -53.21
C SER A 179 4.82 2.31 -52.96
N GLU A 180 4.14 2.27 -51.81
CA GLU A 180 2.69 2.58 -51.71
C GLU A 180 2.22 2.51 -50.25
N GLY A 181 1.33 3.43 -49.87
CA GLY A 181 0.89 3.62 -48.50
C GLY A 181 -0.21 2.66 -48.04
N SER A 182 -0.25 2.45 -46.72
CA SER A 182 -1.49 2.11 -46.03
C SER A 182 -1.59 2.93 -44.75
N ASN A 183 -2.52 3.89 -44.75
CA ASN A 183 -2.98 4.58 -43.57
C ASN A 183 -3.64 3.57 -42.61
N CYS A 184 -3.11 3.46 -41.40
CA CYS A 184 -3.83 2.84 -40.28
C CYS A 184 -4.05 3.92 -39.21
N THR A 185 -5.12 4.68 -39.40
CA THR A 185 -5.70 5.54 -38.38
C THR A 185 -6.52 4.67 -37.42
N THR A 186 -6.41 4.99 -36.12
CA THR A 186 -7.27 4.55 -34.99
C THR A 186 -6.83 3.27 -34.29
N GLY A 187 -6.39 3.48 -33.04
CA GLY A 187 -5.83 2.48 -32.15
C GLY A 187 -6.80 1.38 -31.74
N CYS A 188 -6.21 0.22 -31.50
CA CYS A 188 -6.79 -0.87 -30.74
C CYS A 188 -5.75 -1.27 -29.69
N ASN A 189 -5.98 -0.87 -28.44
CA ASN A 189 -5.38 -1.55 -27.29
C ASN A 189 -6.53 -2.00 -26.37
N PRO A 190 -6.88 -3.31 -26.33
CA PRO A 190 -8.01 -3.83 -25.56
C PRO A 190 -7.87 -3.67 -24.05
N GLN A 191 -6.65 -3.40 -23.54
CA GLN A 191 -6.35 -3.37 -22.12
C GLN A 191 -6.88 -2.12 -21.40
N GLN A 192 -6.94 -0.97 -22.10
CA GLN A 192 -7.20 0.33 -21.47
C GLN A 192 -8.69 0.55 -21.18
N ARG A 193 -9.60 0.03 -22.03
CA ARG A 193 -11.04 0.06 -21.74
C ARG A 193 -11.42 -0.80 -20.54
N LEU A 194 -10.72 -1.92 -20.33
CA LEU A 194 -11.01 -2.85 -19.24
C LEU A 194 -10.68 -2.25 -17.86
N LEU A 195 -9.59 -1.50 -17.75
CA LEU A 195 -9.23 -0.82 -16.49
C LEU A 195 -10.14 0.37 -16.18
N THR A 196 -10.52 1.17 -17.20
CA THR A 196 -11.46 2.28 -17.00
C THR A 196 -12.84 1.80 -16.57
N GLU A 197 -13.35 0.72 -17.16
CA GLU A 197 -14.67 0.17 -16.82
C GLU A 197 -14.69 -0.48 -15.42
N VAL A 198 -13.61 -1.13 -15.00
CA VAL A 198 -13.51 -1.73 -13.65
C VAL A 198 -13.41 -0.66 -12.56
N VAL A 199 -12.70 0.45 -12.81
CA VAL A 199 -12.59 1.57 -11.87
C VAL A 199 -13.92 2.34 -11.76
N GLU A 200 -14.61 2.55 -12.88
CA GLU A 200 -15.92 3.23 -12.89
C GLU A 200 -17.01 2.40 -12.16
N ARG A 201 -17.00 1.07 -12.35
CA ARG A 201 -17.88 0.15 -11.60
C ARG A 201 -17.53 0.09 -10.10
N SER A 202 -16.25 0.19 -9.74
CA SER A 202 -15.79 0.21 -8.34
C SER A 202 -16.22 1.50 -7.62
N LEU A 203 -16.09 2.66 -8.27
CA LEU A 203 -16.51 3.96 -7.74
C LEU A 203 -18.03 4.04 -7.56
N LEU A 204 -18.81 3.53 -8.51
CA LEU A 204 -20.27 3.45 -8.37
C LEU A 204 -20.67 2.53 -7.22
N SER A 205 -19.98 1.39 -7.04
CA SER A 205 -20.23 0.45 -5.94
C SER A 205 -19.99 1.07 -4.54
N LEU A 206 -19.00 1.95 -4.41
CA LEU A 206 -18.68 2.67 -3.17
C LEU A 206 -19.74 3.71 -2.80
N LEU A 207 -20.42 4.29 -3.78
CA LEU A 207 -21.49 5.29 -3.59
C LEU A 207 -22.80 4.66 -3.07
N PHE A 208 -23.01 3.36 -3.31
CA PHE A 208 -24.17 2.64 -2.79
C PHE A 208 -24.06 2.33 -1.28
N ILE A 209 -22.85 2.21 -0.73
CA ILE A 209 -22.65 1.93 0.71
C ILE A 209 -23.29 3.01 1.61
N PRO A 210 -23.04 4.31 1.41
CA PRO A 210 -23.70 5.35 2.20
C PRO A 210 -25.21 5.45 1.91
N LEU A 211 -25.65 5.20 0.66
CA LEU A 211 -27.07 5.21 0.29
C LEU A 211 -27.86 4.09 0.97
N ILE A 212 -27.33 2.87 0.97
CA ILE A 212 -27.93 1.71 1.64
C ILE A 212 -27.99 1.96 3.15
N GLY A 213 -26.91 2.49 3.75
CA GLY A 213 -26.90 2.88 5.17
C GLY A 213 -28.00 3.89 5.51
N LEU A 214 -28.24 4.89 4.65
CA LEU A 214 -29.27 5.91 4.86
C LEU A 214 -30.68 5.32 4.74
N VAL A 215 -30.92 4.41 3.80
CA VAL A 215 -32.18 3.66 3.68
C VAL A 215 -32.44 2.80 4.91
N PHE A 216 -31.42 2.07 5.40
CA PHE A 216 -31.54 1.29 6.64
C PHE A 216 -31.89 2.18 7.84
N LEU A 217 -31.28 3.35 7.97
CA LEU A 217 -31.61 4.30 9.05
C LEU A 217 -33.04 4.83 8.94
N ILE A 218 -33.52 5.11 7.73
CA ILE A 218 -34.91 5.53 7.50
C ILE A 218 -35.88 4.40 7.86
N VAL A 219 -35.64 3.17 7.37
CA VAL A 219 -36.48 2.00 7.65
C VAL A 219 -36.48 1.69 9.14
N TRP A 220 -35.31 1.72 9.79
CA TRP A 220 -35.20 1.53 11.24
C TRP A 220 -35.99 2.60 12.01
N LYS A 221 -35.90 3.87 11.59
CA LYS A 221 -36.62 4.98 12.22
C LYS A 221 -38.13 4.88 12.03
N VAL A 222 -38.60 4.48 10.86
CA VAL A 222 -40.02 4.27 10.57
C VAL A 222 -40.57 3.07 11.36
N ARG A 223 -39.81 1.97 11.42
CA ARG A 223 -40.19 0.78 12.19
C ARG A 223 -40.18 1.04 13.70
N SER A 224 -39.19 1.78 14.19
CA SER A 224 -39.13 2.22 15.59
C SER A 224 -40.34 3.09 15.95
N ARG A 225 -40.75 4.03 15.09
CA ARG A 225 -41.95 4.85 15.33
C ARG A 225 -43.24 4.03 15.31
N ARG A 226 -43.35 3.03 14.43
CA ARG A 226 -44.51 2.10 14.44
C ARG A 226 -44.57 1.27 15.71
N ASN A 227 -43.45 0.76 16.22
CA ASN A 227 -43.43 0.05 17.50
C ASN A 227 -43.81 0.97 18.68
N GLU A 228 -43.39 2.23 18.65
CA GLU A 228 -43.76 3.23 19.66
C GLU A 228 -45.27 3.55 19.61
N GLN A 229 -45.86 3.61 18.41
CA GLN A 229 -47.31 3.80 18.22
C GLN A 229 -48.14 2.55 18.57
N ALA A 230 -47.66 1.35 18.24
CA ALA A 230 -48.33 0.09 18.62
C ALA A 230 -48.34 -0.11 20.15
N SER A 231 -47.29 0.34 20.84
CA SER A 231 -47.24 0.33 22.30
C SER A 231 -48.17 1.36 22.95
N GLN A 232 -48.60 2.40 22.22
CA GLN A 232 -49.60 3.37 22.70
C GLN A 232 -51.04 3.01 22.36
N GLN A 233 -51.28 2.04 21.46
CA GLN A 233 -52.62 1.64 21.01
C GLN A 233 -53.23 0.46 21.78
N ASN A 234 -52.52 -0.17 22.73
CA ASN A 234 -53.07 -1.22 23.60
C ASN A 234 -52.88 -0.90 25.10
N PRO A 235 -53.73 -0.04 25.69
CA PRO A 235 -53.94 -0.01 27.13
C PRO A 235 -55.17 -0.87 27.45
N GLY A 236 -55.00 -2.19 27.60
CA GLY A 236 -56.09 -3.01 28.12
C GLY A 236 -56.08 -4.47 27.70
N ALA A 237 -55.24 -5.28 28.34
CA ALA A 237 -55.61 -6.65 28.69
C ALA A 237 -54.68 -7.19 29.80
N ALA A 238 -55.32 -7.66 30.87
CA ALA A 238 -54.79 -8.54 31.91
C ALA A 238 -53.91 -7.92 33.01
N ALA A 239 -54.58 -7.34 34.00
CA ALA A 239 -54.22 -7.54 35.41
C ALA A 239 -55.34 -8.36 36.08
N ILE A 240 -55.13 -9.66 36.32
CA ILE A 240 -55.84 -10.44 37.36
C ILE A 240 -54.86 -11.49 37.94
N PHE A 241 -54.60 -11.33 39.26
CA PHE A 241 -54.16 -12.24 40.34
C PHE A 241 -54.11 -13.76 40.03
N THR A 242 -53.18 -14.58 40.54
CA THR A 242 -52.75 -14.88 41.94
C THR A 242 -51.38 -15.63 41.89
N GLY A 243 -50.36 -15.32 42.69
CA GLY A 243 -50.06 -15.96 43.98
C GLY A 243 -49.52 -17.41 43.87
N THR A 244 -48.21 -17.63 44.15
CA THR A 244 -47.61 -18.73 44.97
C THR A 244 -46.07 -18.73 44.86
N GLU A 245 -45.41 -18.27 45.93
CA GLU A 245 -44.30 -18.89 46.66
C GLU A 245 -43.35 -19.88 45.95
N TRP A 246 -42.05 -19.54 45.87
CA TRP A 246 -40.96 -20.48 46.16
C TRP A 246 -39.66 -19.75 46.56
N ASN A 247 -39.10 -20.19 47.69
CA ASN A 247 -37.93 -19.65 48.37
C ASN A 247 -36.60 -20.17 47.79
N GLY A 248 -35.52 -19.38 47.95
CA GLY A 248 -34.14 -19.90 48.01
C GLY A 248 -33.04 -18.84 47.94
N PRO A 249 -32.25 -18.67 49.02
CA PRO A 249 -30.87 -18.14 48.99
C PRO A 249 -29.88 -19.11 49.70
N PRO A 250 -28.55 -18.84 49.82
CA PRO A 250 -27.57 -18.21 48.92
C PRO A 250 -26.20 -18.96 48.85
N LEU A 251 -25.23 -18.33 48.15
CA LEU A 251 -23.74 -18.38 48.20
C LEU A 251 -23.00 -19.42 49.05
N ASP A 252 -21.92 -19.98 48.48
CA ASP A 252 -20.63 -20.09 49.19
C ASP A 252 -19.43 -20.05 48.21
N GLU A 253 -18.44 -19.22 48.57
CA GLU A 253 -17.06 -19.21 48.03
C GLU A 253 -16.25 -20.33 48.68
N THR A 254 -15.25 -20.92 48.01
CA THR A 254 -13.83 -20.95 48.47
C THR A 254 -12.92 -21.89 47.66
N SER A 255 -11.69 -21.40 47.49
CA SER A 255 -10.39 -22.10 47.53
C SER A 255 -9.78 -22.75 46.28
N GLU A 256 -8.84 -21.98 45.74
CA GLU A 256 -7.61 -22.29 44.99
C GLU A 256 -6.79 -23.56 45.38
N LYS A 257 -6.01 -24.01 44.36
CA LYS A 257 -4.61 -24.54 44.35
C LYS A 257 -4.32 -26.04 44.60
N ASN A 258 -3.73 -26.68 43.57
CA ASN A 258 -2.53 -27.56 43.59
C ASN A 258 -2.24 -28.02 42.14
N LYS A 259 -1.26 -27.47 41.39
CA LYS A 259 0.21 -27.65 41.36
C LYS A 259 0.70 -29.04 40.87
N LEU A 260 1.23 -29.03 39.64
CA LEU A 260 2.25 -29.85 38.96
C LEU A 260 2.59 -31.27 39.48
N ASN A 261 2.65 -32.23 38.55
CA ASN A 261 3.66 -33.28 38.63
C ASN A 261 4.42 -33.45 37.30
N VAL A 262 5.75 -33.38 37.41
CA VAL A 262 6.77 -33.65 36.40
C VAL A 262 6.96 -35.16 36.31
N ILE A 263 7.11 -35.69 35.09
CA ILE A 263 7.45 -37.10 34.85
C ILE A 263 8.91 -37.14 34.38
N GLU A 264 9.77 -37.77 35.18
CA GLU A 264 11.14 -38.11 34.83
C GLU A 264 11.27 -39.65 34.79
N ILE A 265 11.48 -40.13 33.55
CA ILE A 265 12.37 -41.21 33.06
C ILE A 265 12.76 -42.35 34.01
N VAL A 266 12.53 -43.58 33.53
CA VAL A 266 13.32 -44.81 33.83
C VAL A 266 14.08 -45.21 32.58
#